data_AF-A0AAP0KMH8-F1
#
_entry.id   AF-A0AAP0KMH8-F1
#
_cell.length_a   1.000
_cell.length_b   1.000
_cell.length_c   1.000
_cell.angle_alpha   90.00
_cell.angle_beta   90.00
_cell.angle_gamma   90.00
#
_symmetry.space_group_name_H-M   'P 1'
#
loop_
_entity.id
_entity.type
_entity.pdbx_description
1 polymer ?
#
loop_
_entity_poly.entity_id
_entity_poly.type
_entity_poly.pdbx_seq_one_letter_code
_entity_poly.pdbx_strand_id
1 'polypeptide(L)'
;MSFLELVLFFSDRRITRPILVIFASYSDAAEEDVKRYERSFSKLPPSHKVLLSHLPSKFQRLRRCIAVNSFFIFSMLQAFEPPLDMSQDIDICEHGHVGELHNDHISGERNASSAQAASTSGRACYSKANDEKYEAHNNLSCASPRGGFDNQEIPIISECVTRSTSISLDCTSQSERPNIQVAENQTEVSSISYSNGNVSLCRHDWLNPSLQLNVPLVDVDKVRCIIRNIVRDWAQEGWREREQCYKPILEELDRLFPSRSTDSPPCCLVPGAGLGRLALEISCLGFISQGNEFSYYMMICSSFILNHAQMAGEWTIYPWIHSNCNSISDKDQLRPVSIPDIHPASAGITEGFSMCGGDFVEVYSDTSQKGAWDAVVTCFFLDTAHNIVEYIEIISNILRVGGVWINLGPLLYHFADAFGTEDEMSIELSLEDVKKAAFHYGFHLEREKTIETTYTTNPRSMMQNRYYAAFWTMIKR
;
A
#
# COMPACT_ATOMS: atom_id res chain seq x y z
N MET A 1 -0.38 11.92 21.68
CA MET A 1 -0.07 10.68 22.43
C MET A 1 1.33 10.23 22.05
N SER A 2 2.11 9.71 22.99
CA SER A 2 3.53 9.39 22.79
C SER A 2 3.78 7.92 22.44
N PHE A 3 4.37 7.66 21.28
CA PHE A 3 5.23 6.52 20.84
C PHE A 3 4.91 5.05 21.24
N LEU A 4 4.40 4.75 22.44
CA LEU A 4 4.15 3.38 22.94
C LEU A 4 3.13 2.60 22.10
N GLU A 5 2.14 3.26 21.50
CA GLU A 5 1.05 2.59 20.79
C GLU A 5 1.54 1.80 19.57
N LEU A 6 2.59 2.28 18.89
CA LEU A 6 3.23 1.53 17.80
C LEU A 6 3.92 0.25 18.31
N VAL A 7 4.53 0.29 19.50
CA VAL A 7 5.17 -0.88 20.12
C VAL A 7 4.11 -1.93 20.52
N LEU A 8 2.93 -1.48 20.96
CA LEU A 8 1.79 -2.35 21.22
C LEU A 8 1.18 -2.93 19.93
N PHE A 9 1.08 -2.13 18.85
CA PHE A 9 0.63 -2.61 17.54
C PHE A 9 1.55 -3.72 16.98
N PHE A 10 2.87 -3.59 17.14
CA PHE A 10 3.81 -4.64 16.75
C PHE A 10 3.88 -5.85 17.71
N SER A 11 3.14 -5.84 18.82
CA SER A 11 3.19 -6.92 19.81
C SER A 11 2.39 -8.18 19.41
N ASP A 12 1.43 -8.11 18.47
CA ASP A 12 0.81 -9.34 17.94
C ASP A 12 1.70 -10.03 16.90
N ARG A 13 2.55 -10.91 17.42
CA ARG A 13 3.48 -11.75 16.65
C ARG A 13 2.81 -12.60 15.56
N ARG A 14 1.49 -12.81 15.60
CA ARG A 14 0.76 -13.60 14.59
C ARG A 14 0.55 -12.81 13.29
N ILE A 15 0.40 -11.50 13.38
CA ILE A 15 0.16 -10.61 12.23
C ILE A 15 1.48 -10.03 11.71
N THR A 16 2.41 -9.70 12.61
CA THR A 16 3.70 -9.12 12.22
C THR A 16 4.64 -10.13 11.55
N ARG A 17 4.78 -11.35 12.10
CA ARG A 17 5.73 -12.36 11.62
C ARG A 17 5.56 -12.72 10.13
N PRO A 18 4.35 -12.94 9.58
CA PRO A 18 4.15 -13.12 8.14
C PRO A 18 4.70 -11.95 7.31
N ILE A 19 4.49 -10.71 7.77
CA ILE A 19 4.86 -9.50 7.03
C ILE A 19 6.37 -9.27 7.07
N LEU A 20 7.04 -9.55 8.20
CA LEU A 20 8.50 -9.59 8.28
C LEU A 20 9.10 -10.62 7.31
N VAL A 21 8.48 -11.81 7.19
CA VAL A 21 8.88 -12.84 6.21
C VAL A 21 8.69 -12.36 4.77
N ILE A 22 7.59 -11.68 4.45
CA ILE A 22 7.33 -11.13 3.11
C ILE A 22 8.36 -10.05 2.74
N PHE A 23 8.73 -9.16 3.66
CA PHE A 23 9.83 -8.22 3.46
C PHE A 23 11.18 -8.94 3.24
N ALA A 24 11.48 -9.99 4.01
CA ALA A 24 12.70 -10.79 3.82
C ALA A 24 12.74 -11.51 2.45
N SER A 25 11.59 -12.00 1.96
CA SER A 25 11.46 -12.67 0.65
C SER A 25 11.67 -11.74 -0.57
N TYR A 26 11.74 -10.42 -0.37
CA TYR A 26 12.00 -9.43 -1.43
C TYR A 26 13.20 -9.79 -2.32
N SER A 27 14.31 -10.21 -1.70
CA SER A 27 15.57 -10.40 -2.40
C SER A 27 15.52 -11.57 -3.39
N ASP A 28 14.85 -12.68 -3.01
CA ASP A 28 14.71 -13.87 -3.85
C ASP A 28 13.74 -13.64 -5.00
N ALA A 29 12.61 -12.97 -4.74
CA ALA A 29 11.64 -12.62 -5.79
C ALA A 29 12.23 -11.65 -6.83
N ALA A 30 13.00 -10.65 -6.39
CA ALA A 30 13.68 -9.72 -7.29
C ALA A 30 14.83 -10.40 -8.08
N GLU A 31 15.53 -11.37 -7.47
CA GLU A 31 16.52 -12.19 -8.17
C GLU A 31 15.86 -13.13 -9.20
N GLU A 32 14.66 -13.65 -8.93
CA GLU A 32 13.91 -14.47 -9.88
C GLU A 32 13.45 -13.69 -11.12
N ASP A 33 13.22 -12.39 -10.99
CA ASP A 33 13.06 -11.48 -12.13
C ASP A 33 14.33 -11.37 -12.98
N VAL A 34 15.51 -11.23 -12.36
CA VAL A 34 16.78 -11.18 -13.10
C VAL A 34 17.04 -12.50 -13.82
N LYS A 35 16.80 -13.65 -13.17
CA LYS A 35 16.86 -14.98 -13.80
C LYS A 35 15.84 -15.12 -14.94
N ARG A 36 14.62 -14.56 -14.81
CA ARG A 36 13.60 -14.51 -15.88
C ARG A 36 14.09 -13.75 -17.11
N TYR A 37 14.83 -12.65 -16.92
CA TYR A 37 15.46 -11.90 -18.00
C TYR A 37 16.64 -12.66 -18.62
N GLU A 38 17.49 -13.30 -17.81
CA GLU A 38 18.60 -14.14 -18.29
C GLU A 38 18.13 -15.36 -19.08
N ARG A 39 17.06 -16.05 -18.63
CA ARG A 39 16.39 -17.13 -19.36
C ARG A 39 15.72 -16.68 -20.66
N SER A 40 15.44 -15.39 -20.80
CA SER A 40 14.95 -14.80 -22.06
C SER A 40 16.11 -14.46 -23.00
N PHE A 41 17.18 -13.86 -22.47
CA PHE A 41 18.42 -13.58 -23.21
C PHE A 41 19.11 -14.86 -23.73
N SER A 42 19.12 -15.93 -22.94
CA SER A 42 19.76 -17.21 -23.33
C SER A 42 19.08 -17.89 -24.52
N LYS A 43 17.79 -17.61 -24.77
CA LYS A 43 17.04 -18.11 -25.94
C LYS A 43 17.34 -17.36 -27.25
N LEU A 44 18.00 -16.21 -27.20
CA LEU A 44 18.26 -15.39 -28.40
C LEU A 44 19.28 -16.03 -29.36
N PRO A 45 19.17 -15.80 -30.69
CA PRO A 45 20.20 -16.15 -31.66
C PRO A 45 21.57 -15.53 -31.34
N PRO A 46 22.70 -16.16 -31.73
CA PRO A 46 24.04 -15.63 -31.47
C PRO A 46 24.26 -14.20 -31.97
N SER A 47 23.75 -13.86 -33.16
CA SER A 47 23.80 -12.50 -33.72
C SER A 47 23.12 -11.46 -32.83
N HIS A 48 21.96 -11.79 -32.26
CA HIS A 48 21.22 -10.89 -31.38
C HIS A 48 21.93 -10.74 -30.02
N LYS A 49 22.59 -11.79 -29.53
CA LYS A 49 23.42 -11.74 -28.32
C LYS A 49 24.65 -10.85 -28.47
N VAL A 50 25.23 -10.74 -29.66
CA VAL A 50 26.33 -9.79 -29.95
C VAL A 50 25.83 -8.35 -29.90
N LEU A 51 24.69 -8.06 -30.54
CA LEU A 51 24.05 -6.73 -30.49
C LEU A 51 23.65 -6.31 -29.06
N LEU A 52 23.19 -7.27 -28.26
CA LEU A 52 22.73 -7.06 -26.87
C LEU A 52 23.78 -7.48 -25.83
N SER A 53 25.06 -7.43 -26.18
CA SER A 53 26.20 -7.86 -25.35
C SER A 53 26.36 -7.11 -24.02
N HIS A 54 25.69 -5.97 -23.85
CA HIS A 54 25.63 -5.23 -22.58
C HIS A 54 24.68 -5.87 -21.54
N LEU A 55 23.69 -6.67 -21.95
CA LEU A 55 22.65 -7.18 -21.05
C LEU A 55 23.18 -8.04 -19.87
N PRO A 56 24.16 -8.95 -20.04
CA PRO A 56 24.79 -9.62 -18.91
C PRO A 56 25.38 -8.67 -17.85
N SER A 57 25.94 -7.53 -18.28
CA SER A 57 26.43 -6.49 -17.37
C SER A 57 25.26 -5.75 -16.69
N LYS A 58 24.17 -5.46 -17.42
CA LYS A 58 22.92 -4.92 -16.85
C LYS A 58 22.35 -5.84 -15.76
N PHE A 59 22.28 -7.14 -15.99
CA PHE A 59 21.77 -8.11 -15.00
C PHE A 59 22.63 -8.15 -13.73
N GLN A 60 23.97 -8.07 -13.87
CA GLN A 60 24.86 -7.96 -12.71
C GLN A 60 24.74 -6.60 -11.98
N ARG A 61 24.37 -5.51 -12.67
CA ARG A 61 24.04 -4.23 -12.03
C ARG A 61 22.69 -4.28 -11.30
N LEU A 62 21.66 -4.90 -11.88
CA LEU A 62 20.37 -5.13 -11.21
C LEU A 62 20.56 -5.87 -9.88
N ARG A 63 21.35 -6.94 -9.84
CA ARG A 63 21.68 -7.68 -8.61
C ARG A 63 22.31 -6.82 -7.51
N ARG A 64 23.19 -5.88 -7.88
CA ARG A 64 23.78 -4.92 -6.92
C ARG A 64 22.73 -3.96 -6.37
N CYS A 65 21.82 -3.47 -7.21
CA CYS A 65 20.72 -2.62 -6.79
C CYS A 65 19.72 -3.37 -5.88
N ILE A 66 19.43 -4.64 -6.19
CA ILE A 66 18.64 -5.53 -5.32
C ILE A 66 19.33 -5.67 -3.97
N ALA A 67 20.62 -6.00 -3.93
CA ALA A 67 21.37 -6.16 -2.67
C ALA A 67 21.36 -4.90 -1.78
N VAL A 68 21.43 -3.70 -2.36
CA VAL A 68 21.32 -2.44 -1.60
C VAL A 68 19.89 -2.23 -1.06
N ASN A 69 18.86 -2.54 -1.86
CA ASN A 69 17.48 -2.49 -1.36
C ASN A 69 17.23 -3.53 -0.25
N SER A 70 17.76 -4.75 -0.39
CA SER A 70 17.68 -5.80 0.63
C SER A 70 18.43 -5.41 1.91
N PHE A 71 19.55 -4.69 1.81
CA PHE A 71 20.24 -4.12 2.97
C PHE A 71 19.40 -3.06 3.69
N PHE A 72 18.81 -2.10 2.96
CA PHE A 72 17.88 -1.12 3.53
C PHE A 72 16.69 -1.79 4.21
N ILE A 73 16.05 -2.77 3.56
CA ILE A 73 14.95 -3.55 4.15
C ILE A 73 15.41 -4.29 5.40
N PHE A 74 16.59 -4.92 5.39
CA PHE A 74 17.10 -5.63 6.55
C PHE A 74 17.35 -4.68 7.74
N SER A 75 18.03 -3.55 7.53
CA SER A 75 18.22 -2.53 8.58
C SER A 75 16.91 -1.94 9.09
N MET A 76 15.90 -1.80 8.21
CA MET A 76 14.54 -1.42 8.59
C MET A 76 13.89 -2.47 9.51
N LEU A 77 13.95 -3.76 9.16
CA LEU A 77 13.38 -4.84 9.98
C LEU A 77 14.09 -4.97 11.34
N GLN A 78 15.42 -4.84 11.38
CA GLN A 78 16.21 -4.88 12.61
C GLN A 78 15.82 -3.81 13.65
N ALA A 79 15.18 -2.70 13.23
CA ALA A 79 14.70 -1.68 14.15
C ALA A 79 13.50 -2.13 15.02
N PHE A 80 12.82 -3.21 14.64
CA PHE A 80 11.62 -3.74 15.33
C PHE A 80 11.88 -5.03 16.11
N GLU A 81 13.11 -5.55 16.10
CA GLU A 81 13.48 -6.82 16.75
C GLU A 81 14.38 -6.61 17.98
N PRO A 82 13.96 -7.07 19.18
CA PRO A 82 14.90 -7.56 20.19
C PRO A 82 15.61 -8.82 19.64
N PRO A 83 16.82 -9.17 20.12
CA PRO A 83 17.58 -10.29 19.58
C PRO A 83 16.81 -11.61 19.67
N LEU A 84 16.41 -12.15 18.51
CA LEU A 84 15.58 -13.35 18.39
C LEU A 84 16.39 -14.62 18.65
N ASP A 85 16.09 -15.32 19.74
CA ASP A 85 16.28 -16.79 19.78
C ASP A 85 15.09 -17.46 19.06
N MET A 86 15.35 -17.96 17.85
CA MET A 86 14.36 -18.69 17.03
C MET A 86 14.46 -20.23 17.18
N SER A 87 15.09 -20.73 18.25
CA SER A 87 15.23 -22.17 18.52
C SER A 87 14.12 -22.77 19.39
N GLN A 88 13.36 -21.94 20.12
CA GLN A 88 12.39 -22.38 21.14
C GLN A 88 10.96 -21.98 20.78
N ASP A 89 10.33 -22.76 19.90
CA ASP A 89 8.87 -22.92 19.76
C ASP A 89 8.62 -24.18 18.91
N ILE A 90 8.75 -25.36 19.55
CA ILE A 90 8.31 -26.65 18.98
C ILE A 90 7.23 -27.20 19.91
N ASP A 91 5.96 -27.02 19.53
CA ASP A 91 4.83 -27.70 20.19
C ASP A 91 4.94 -29.21 19.97
N ILE A 92 5.41 -29.92 21.00
CA ILE A 92 5.41 -31.39 21.01
C ILE A 92 4.01 -31.87 21.41
N CYS A 93 3.23 -32.32 20.43
CA CYS A 93 1.96 -33.01 20.66
C CYS A 93 2.18 -34.38 21.34
N GLU A 94 2.33 -34.41 22.67
CA GLU A 94 2.37 -35.65 23.45
C GLU A 94 0.98 -36.31 23.57
N HIS A 95 0.59 -37.06 22.53
CA HIS A 95 -0.41 -38.12 22.69
C HIS A 95 0.26 -39.41 23.18
N GLY A 96 0.31 -39.58 24.50
CA GLY A 96 1.03 -40.67 25.17
C GLY A 96 0.37 -41.21 26.43
N HIS A 97 -0.94 -41.52 26.40
CA HIS A 97 -1.61 -42.17 27.53
C HIS A 97 -1.11 -43.61 27.77
N VAL A 98 -0.09 -43.74 28.62
CA VAL A 98 0.17 -44.98 29.36
C VAL A 98 -0.76 -44.99 30.58
N GLY A 99 -1.56 -46.05 30.73
CA GLY A 99 -2.49 -46.19 31.85
C GLY A 99 -1.93 -47.13 32.94
N GLU A 100 -2.19 -46.79 34.19
CA GLU A 100 -2.04 -47.70 35.34
C GLU A 100 -3.21 -47.52 36.31
N LEU A 101 -3.55 -48.58 37.06
CA LEU A 101 -4.75 -48.65 37.90
C LEU A 101 -4.41 -48.43 39.38
N HIS A 102 -5.28 -47.73 40.13
CA HIS A 102 -6.12 -48.41 41.14
C HIS A 102 -7.18 -47.49 41.82
N ASN A 103 -8.32 -48.12 42.18
CA ASN A 103 -9.06 -48.08 43.46
C ASN A 103 -8.82 -46.88 44.44
N ASP A 104 -9.81 -46.27 45.12
CA ASP A 104 -11.07 -46.83 45.66
C ASP A 104 -11.97 -45.74 46.34
N HIS A 105 -13.14 -46.15 46.85
CA HIS A 105 -13.95 -45.54 47.95
C HIS A 105 -14.60 -44.13 47.84
N ILE A 106 -15.83 -44.11 47.31
CA ILE A 106 -17.10 -43.92 48.07
C ILE A 106 -17.17 -42.83 49.19
N SER A 107 -17.98 -41.77 49.01
CA SER A 107 -19.19 -41.44 49.83
C SER A 107 -19.73 -40.00 49.60
N GLY A 108 -21.03 -39.76 49.90
CA GLY A 108 -21.72 -38.45 49.85
C GLY A 108 -22.45 -38.17 48.51
N GLU A 109 -23.77 -38.35 48.34
CA GLU A 109 -24.97 -37.76 49.00
C GLU A 109 -25.21 -36.26 48.67
N ARG A 110 -26.43 -35.80 48.29
CA ARG A 110 -27.64 -36.45 47.71
C ARG A 110 -28.60 -35.36 47.14
N ASN A 111 -29.58 -35.75 46.31
CA ASN A 111 -30.77 -34.98 45.84
C ASN A 111 -30.49 -33.84 44.81
N ALA A 112 -31.12 -33.70 43.63
CA ALA A 112 -32.51 -33.85 43.10
C ALA A 112 -33.24 -32.49 42.98
N SER A 113 -34.09 -32.19 41.98
CA SER A 113 -34.48 -32.84 40.69
C SER A 113 -34.72 -31.72 39.62
N SER A 114 -35.20 -31.88 38.38
CA SER A 114 -35.95 -32.91 37.60
C SER A 114 -35.60 -32.71 36.09
N ALA A 115 -35.64 -33.64 35.13
CA ALA A 115 -36.73 -34.46 34.56
C ALA A 115 -37.89 -33.63 33.91
N GLN A 116 -38.36 -33.87 32.67
CA GLN A 116 -38.11 -34.89 31.61
C GLN A 116 -38.50 -34.29 30.22
N ALA A 117 -37.84 -34.60 29.08
CA ALA A 117 -38.08 -35.69 28.09
C ALA A 117 -39.47 -35.66 27.36
N ALA A 118 -39.68 -36.04 26.09
CA ALA A 118 -38.85 -36.71 25.04
C ALA A 118 -39.30 -36.29 23.60
N SER A 119 -38.53 -36.48 22.51
CA SER A 119 -38.57 -37.58 21.50
C SER A 119 -39.94 -37.79 20.76
N THR A 120 -40.08 -38.08 19.45
CA THR A 120 -39.21 -38.81 18.48
C THR A 120 -39.53 -38.54 16.98
N SER A 121 -38.60 -38.92 16.08
CA SER A 121 -38.61 -39.06 14.58
C SER A 121 -39.88 -39.58 13.85
N GLY A 122 -40.05 -39.30 12.53
CA GLY A 122 -41.25 -39.73 11.74
C GLY A 122 -41.31 -39.77 10.18
N ARG A 123 -40.28 -39.40 9.39
CA ARG A 123 -39.98 -39.73 7.94
C ARG A 123 -41.12 -39.94 6.85
N ALA A 124 -41.02 -39.16 5.74
CA ALA A 124 -41.48 -39.45 4.32
C ALA A 124 -43.01 -39.52 4.00
N CYS A 125 -43.52 -39.31 2.76
CA CYS A 125 -43.02 -38.82 1.43
C CYS A 125 -44.21 -38.46 0.49
N TYR A 126 -44.00 -37.58 -0.53
CA TYR A 126 -44.68 -37.44 -1.88
C TYR A 126 -46.22 -37.65 -2.05
N SER A 127 -46.97 -37.04 -2.98
CA SER A 127 -46.76 -36.02 -4.05
C SER A 127 -48.10 -35.69 -4.73
N LYS A 128 -48.27 -34.48 -5.32
CA LYS A 128 -48.75 -34.27 -6.71
C LYS A 128 -48.90 -32.77 -7.06
N ALA A 129 -48.85 -32.47 -8.35
CA ALA A 129 -49.10 -31.15 -8.94
C ALA A 129 -50.40 -31.14 -9.76
N ASN A 130 -50.79 -29.97 -10.26
CA ASN A 130 -51.58 -29.81 -11.49
C ASN A 130 -51.26 -28.45 -12.11
N ASP A 131 -51.17 -28.40 -13.44
CA ASP A 131 -51.05 -27.17 -14.23
C ASP A 131 -52.41 -26.49 -14.42
N GLU A 132 -52.41 -25.22 -14.85
CA GLU A 132 -53.15 -24.84 -16.07
C GLU A 132 -52.56 -23.56 -16.72
N LYS A 133 -52.53 -23.54 -18.06
CA LYS A 133 -52.11 -22.41 -18.91
C LYS A 133 -53.34 -21.72 -19.50
N TYR A 134 -53.19 -20.46 -19.92
CA TYR A 134 -53.69 -20.04 -21.25
C TYR A 134 -52.74 -19.02 -21.92
N GLU A 135 -52.72 -19.06 -23.26
CA GLU A 135 -51.87 -18.24 -24.16
C GLU A 135 -52.77 -17.21 -24.89
N ALA A 136 -52.35 -16.29 -25.77
CA ALA A 136 -51.08 -16.03 -26.48
C ALA A 136 -50.94 -14.47 -26.68
N HIS A 137 -50.53 -13.81 -27.78
CA HIS A 137 -50.11 -14.15 -29.15
C HIS A 137 -49.39 -12.95 -29.81
N ASN A 138 -48.57 -13.21 -30.85
CA ASN A 138 -48.12 -12.29 -31.93
C ASN A 138 -47.03 -11.20 -31.67
N ASN A 139 -46.18 -10.85 -32.65
CA ASN A 139 -45.49 -11.63 -33.72
C ASN A 139 -44.43 -10.79 -34.49
N LEU A 140 -43.66 -11.43 -35.39
CA LEU A 140 -42.56 -10.92 -36.27
C LEU A 140 -41.25 -10.61 -35.50
N SER A 141 -40.05 -11.17 -35.77
CA SER A 141 -39.26 -11.52 -36.98
C SER A 141 -38.22 -10.44 -37.37
N CYS A 142 -37.05 -10.74 -37.95
CA CYS A 142 -36.55 -11.99 -38.54
C CYS A 142 -34.99 -12.11 -38.57
N ALA A 143 -34.52 -13.32 -38.85
CA ALA A 143 -33.23 -13.71 -39.45
C ALA A 143 -31.88 -13.50 -38.71
N SER A 144 -31.13 -14.60 -38.58
CA SER A 144 -29.66 -14.65 -38.48
C SER A 144 -29.11 -15.45 -39.67
N PRO A 145 -27.81 -15.31 -40.00
CA PRO A 145 -27.01 -16.46 -40.45
C PRO A 145 -25.84 -16.74 -39.51
N ARG A 146 -25.32 -17.97 -39.57
CA ARG A 146 -24.25 -18.46 -38.69
C ARG A 146 -22.86 -18.19 -39.27
N GLY A 147 -21.90 -17.90 -38.38
CA GLY A 147 -20.47 -18.07 -38.63
C GLY A 147 -19.81 -18.45 -37.30
N GLY A 148 -19.24 -19.64 -37.19
CA GLY A 148 -18.64 -20.15 -35.96
C GLY A 148 -17.15 -20.42 -36.15
N PHE A 149 -16.36 -20.05 -35.14
CA PHE A 149 -15.00 -20.49 -34.92
C PHE A 149 -14.78 -20.68 -33.42
N ASP A 150 -14.07 -21.73 -33.05
CA ASP A 150 -13.83 -22.10 -31.65
C ASP A 150 -12.84 -21.12 -31.00
N ASN A 151 -13.24 -20.53 -29.87
CA ASN A 151 -12.32 -19.82 -28.97
C ASN A 151 -11.99 -20.72 -27.77
N GLN A 152 -10.72 -21.04 -27.59
CA GLN A 152 -10.22 -21.73 -26.40
C GLN A 152 -10.17 -20.76 -25.21
N GLU A 153 -10.47 -21.28 -24.02
CA GLU A 153 -10.48 -20.53 -22.77
C GLU A 153 -9.06 -20.11 -22.37
N ILE A 154 -8.92 -18.87 -21.88
CA ILE A 154 -7.68 -18.37 -21.25
C ILE A 154 -8.09 -17.60 -19.99
N PRO A 155 -7.65 -18.01 -18.78
CA PRO A 155 -7.92 -17.25 -17.56
C PRO A 155 -7.09 -15.97 -17.55
N ILE A 156 -7.72 -14.85 -17.19
CA ILE A 156 -7.09 -13.54 -17.04
C ILE A 156 -7.09 -13.19 -15.56
N ILE A 157 -5.91 -12.90 -15.00
CA ILE A 157 -5.73 -12.47 -13.61
C ILE A 157 -5.63 -10.93 -13.60
N SER A 158 -6.24 -10.30 -12.61
CA SER A 158 -6.22 -8.83 -12.46
C SER A 158 -4.82 -8.34 -12.06
N GLU A 159 -4.15 -7.64 -12.98
CA GLU A 159 -2.93 -6.86 -12.74
C GLU A 159 -3.14 -5.41 -13.23
N CYS A 160 -2.52 -4.46 -12.54
CA CYS A 160 -2.67 -3.01 -12.76
C CYS A 160 -2.64 -2.61 -14.24
N VAL A 161 -3.76 -2.02 -14.72
CA VAL A 161 -4.03 -1.82 -16.15
C VAL A 161 -3.00 -0.92 -16.83
N THR A 162 -2.10 -1.54 -17.59
CA THR A 162 -1.20 -0.85 -18.53
C THR A 162 -1.29 -1.48 -19.92
N ARG A 163 -2.31 -1.09 -20.70
CA ARG A 163 -2.37 -1.51 -22.11
C ARG A 163 -2.92 -0.44 -23.06
N SER A 164 -2.11 -0.10 -24.05
CA SER A 164 -2.38 0.86 -25.11
C SER A 164 -3.23 0.28 -26.23
N THR A 165 -4.22 1.02 -26.71
CA THR A 165 -4.87 0.82 -28.02
C THR A 165 -4.31 1.80 -29.05
N SER A 166 -4.19 1.35 -30.30
CA SER A 166 -3.58 2.11 -31.39
C SER A 166 -4.60 2.94 -32.16
N ILE A 167 -4.40 4.25 -32.27
CA ILE A 167 -5.08 5.11 -33.24
C ILE A 167 -4.01 5.86 -34.04
N SER A 168 -4.08 5.76 -35.37
CA SER A 168 -3.19 6.41 -36.32
C SER A 168 -3.77 7.75 -36.79
N LEU A 169 -3.00 8.83 -36.74
CA LEU A 169 -3.28 10.05 -37.49
C LEU A 169 -2.00 10.91 -37.64
N ASP A 170 -1.71 11.34 -38.86
CA ASP A 170 -0.56 12.19 -39.19
C ASP A 170 -0.78 13.64 -38.75
N CYS A 171 0.30 14.31 -38.31
CA CYS A 171 0.45 15.76 -38.48
C CYS A 171 1.93 16.17 -38.51
N THR A 172 2.32 16.86 -39.57
CA THR A 172 3.68 17.39 -39.77
C THR A 172 3.83 18.82 -39.26
N SER A 173 4.89 19.11 -38.52
CA SER A 173 5.48 20.45 -38.41
C SER A 173 6.97 20.37 -38.05
N GLN A 174 7.71 21.46 -38.25
CA GLN A 174 9.18 21.52 -38.25
C GLN A 174 9.74 22.45 -37.15
N SER A 175 11.07 22.53 -37.08
CA SER A 175 11.88 23.53 -36.34
C SER A 175 11.94 23.33 -34.80
N GLU A 176 13.03 23.68 -34.11
CA GLU A 176 14.43 23.89 -34.53
C GLU A 176 15.39 23.65 -33.33
N ARG A 177 16.70 23.54 -33.59
CA ARG A 177 17.74 23.55 -32.53
C ARG A 177 18.37 24.93 -32.42
N PRO A 178 19.02 25.22 -31.28
CA PRO A 178 20.47 25.40 -31.39
C PRO A 178 21.27 24.57 -30.38
N ASN A 179 22.56 24.34 -30.69
CA ASN A 179 23.50 23.63 -29.82
C ASN A 179 24.15 24.61 -28.82
N ILE A 180 24.62 24.09 -27.67
CA ILE A 180 25.66 24.73 -26.87
C ILE A 180 26.77 23.70 -26.60
N GLN A 181 28.03 24.09 -26.80
CA GLN A 181 29.22 23.29 -26.49
C GLN A 181 29.98 23.93 -25.32
N VAL A 182 30.20 23.16 -24.25
CA VAL A 182 31.23 23.39 -23.22
C VAL A 182 31.70 21.98 -22.84
N ALA A 183 32.78 21.49 -23.46
CA ALA A 183 34.17 21.66 -23.05
C ALA A 183 34.51 20.87 -21.77
N GLU A 184 35.32 19.83 -21.96
CA GLU A 184 35.78 18.94 -20.89
C GLU A 184 36.81 19.63 -20.00
N ASN A 185 36.88 19.23 -18.73
CA ASN A 185 38.11 19.40 -17.94
C ASN A 185 38.26 18.23 -16.96
N GLN A 186 39.48 17.69 -16.91
CA GLN A 186 39.81 16.49 -16.11
C GLN A 186 40.44 16.93 -14.78
N THR A 187 40.08 16.28 -13.68
CA THR A 187 40.87 16.34 -12.44
C THR A 187 40.78 14.99 -11.72
N GLU A 188 41.87 14.59 -11.10
CA GLU A 188 42.21 13.19 -10.86
C GLU A 188 41.39 12.52 -9.74
N VAL A 189 40.95 11.28 -9.98
CA VAL A 189 40.40 10.41 -8.94
C VAL A 189 41.54 9.68 -8.24
N SER A 190 41.76 9.95 -6.96
CA SER A 190 42.76 9.25 -6.16
C SER A 190 42.44 7.76 -6.05
N SER A 191 43.38 6.91 -6.45
CA SER A 191 43.19 5.45 -6.52
C SER A 191 43.08 4.80 -5.14
N ILE A 192 41.96 4.11 -4.88
CA ILE A 192 41.86 3.09 -3.82
C ILE A 192 41.77 1.72 -4.49
N SER A 193 42.65 0.80 -4.06
CA SER A 193 42.82 -0.51 -4.68
C SER A 193 41.72 -1.49 -4.24
N TYR A 194 40.86 -1.91 -5.17
CA TYR A 194 39.96 -3.04 -4.95
C TYR A 194 40.74 -4.36 -5.00
N SER A 195 41.11 -4.86 -3.82
CA SER A 195 41.60 -6.24 -3.65
C SER A 195 40.49 -7.25 -3.96
N ASN A 196 40.79 -8.29 -4.73
CA ASN A 196 39.88 -9.43 -4.97
C ASN A 196 39.63 -10.22 -3.67
N GLY A 197 38.70 -9.76 -2.84
CA GLY A 197 38.08 -10.54 -1.79
C GLY A 197 36.77 -11.15 -2.29
N ASN A 198 36.62 -12.47 -2.19
CA ASN A 198 35.31 -13.10 -2.26
C ASN A 198 34.51 -12.65 -1.03
N VAL A 199 33.70 -11.60 -1.18
CA VAL A 199 32.69 -11.24 -0.18
C VAL A 199 31.64 -12.35 -0.22
N SER A 200 31.77 -13.32 0.68
CA SER A 200 30.77 -14.35 0.88
C SER A 200 29.47 -13.66 1.32
N LEU A 201 28.47 -13.65 0.44
CA LEU A 201 27.12 -13.24 0.79
C LEU A 201 26.67 -14.09 1.99
N CYS A 202 26.40 -13.42 3.13
CA CYS A 202 25.93 -14.10 4.33
C CYS A 202 24.55 -14.70 4.05
N ARG A 203 24.46 -16.03 4.02
CA ARG A 203 23.33 -16.77 3.45
C ARG A 203 22.49 -17.41 4.54
N HIS A 204 21.53 -16.65 5.06
CA HIS A 204 20.45 -17.09 5.95
C HIS A 204 20.87 -17.91 7.20
N ASP A 205 21.46 -17.25 8.19
CA ASP A 205 21.54 -17.80 9.57
C ASP A 205 20.34 -17.39 10.45
N TRP A 206 19.52 -16.41 10.02
CA TRP A 206 18.37 -15.88 10.79
C TRP A 206 17.03 -16.58 10.52
N LEU A 207 16.89 -17.24 9.37
CA LEU A 207 15.71 -18.04 9.06
C LEU A 207 16.05 -19.52 9.24
N ASN A 208 15.47 -20.15 10.27
CA ASN A 208 15.46 -21.60 10.40
C ASN A 208 14.95 -22.21 9.08
N PRO A 209 15.66 -23.15 8.41
CA PRO A 209 15.30 -23.62 7.06
C PRO A 209 13.89 -24.21 6.92
N SER A 210 13.23 -24.55 8.03
CA SER A 210 11.82 -24.93 8.11
C SER A 210 10.83 -23.80 7.81
N LEU A 211 11.25 -22.53 7.83
CA LEU A 211 10.41 -21.35 7.61
C LEU A 211 10.35 -20.89 6.15
N GLN A 212 10.55 -21.81 5.18
CA GLN A 212 10.24 -21.56 3.77
C GLN A 212 8.72 -21.57 3.53
N LEU A 213 8.05 -20.51 3.99
CA LEU A 213 6.68 -20.20 3.61
C LEU A 213 6.67 -19.81 2.12
N ASN A 214 5.77 -20.41 1.33
CA ASN A 214 5.57 -20.02 -0.07
C ASN A 214 4.85 -18.66 -0.12
N VAL A 215 5.62 -17.57 0.00
CA VAL A 215 5.10 -16.20 -0.08
C VAL A 215 4.51 -15.93 -1.49
N PRO A 216 3.23 -15.54 -1.61
CA PRO A 216 2.65 -15.15 -2.88
C PRO A 216 3.37 -13.93 -3.49
N LEU A 217 3.58 -13.94 -4.81
CA LEU A 217 4.25 -12.81 -5.50
C LEU A 217 3.53 -11.47 -5.28
N VAL A 218 2.19 -11.50 -5.24
CA VAL A 218 1.33 -10.32 -4.97
C VAL A 218 1.66 -9.63 -3.63
N ASP A 219 2.13 -10.37 -2.61
CA ASP A 219 2.55 -9.79 -1.34
C ASP A 219 3.96 -9.17 -1.42
N VAL A 220 4.86 -9.74 -2.23
CA VAL A 220 6.16 -9.11 -2.51
C VAL A 220 6.00 -7.86 -3.40
N ASP A 221 4.98 -7.81 -4.25
CA ASP A 221 4.63 -6.60 -5.00
C ASP A 221 4.14 -5.47 -4.07
N LYS A 222 3.54 -5.76 -2.91
CA LYS A 222 3.30 -4.75 -1.85
C LYS A 222 4.61 -4.14 -1.36
N VAL A 223 5.66 -4.94 -1.11
CA VAL A 223 7.00 -4.44 -0.73
C VAL A 223 7.60 -3.56 -1.85
N ARG A 224 7.44 -3.95 -3.12
CA ARG A 224 7.85 -3.13 -4.27
C ARG A 224 7.05 -1.83 -4.37
N CYS A 225 5.79 -1.81 -3.97
CA CYS A 225 4.97 -0.60 -3.82
C CYS A 225 5.49 0.30 -2.69
N ILE A 226 5.82 -0.23 -1.50
CA ILE A 226 6.42 0.56 -0.40
C ILE A 226 7.67 1.30 -0.89
N ILE A 227 8.58 0.60 -1.57
CA ILE A 227 9.82 1.19 -2.09
C ILE A 227 9.56 2.40 -3.03
N ARG A 228 8.43 2.45 -3.74
CA ARG A 228 8.03 3.62 -4.55
C ARG A 228 7.31 4.70 -3.75
N ASN A 229 6.54 4.33 -2.72
CA ASN A 229 5.95 5.29 -1.77
C ASN A 229 7.03 6.04 -0.97
N ILE A 230 8.14 5.38 -0.62
CA ILE A 230 9.33 6.02 -0.04
C ILE A 230 9.84 7.16 -0.92
N VAL A 231 9.81 7.02 -2.25
CA VAL A 231 10.24 8.09 -3.16
C VAL A 231 9.29 9.29 -3.08
N ARG A 232 7.97 9.04 -3.09
CA ARG A 232 6.93 10.07 -3.00
C ARG A 232 7.08 10.89 -1.71
N ASP A 233 7.14 10.21 -0.57
CA ASP A 233 7.09 10.85 0.75
C ASP A 233 8.45 11.33 1.27
N TRP A 234 9.54 10.63 0.96
CA TRP A 234 10.83 10.81 1.63
C TRP A 234 12.02 10.97 0.70
N ALA A 235 11.82 11.15 -0.61
CA ALA A 235 12.89 11.52 -1.53
C ALA A 235 12.66 12.89 -2.19
N GLN A 236 13.77 13.55 -2.52
CA GLN A 236 13.79 14.79 -3.31
C GLN A 236 13.22 14.57 -4.72
N GLU A 237 13.24 13.34 -5.25
CA GLU A 237 12.61 12.99 -6.54
C GLU A 237 11.06 13.02 -6.46
N GLY A 238 10.48 12.73 -5.29
CA GLY A 238 9.03 12.84 -5.04
C GLY A 238 8.52 14.25 -4.76
N TRP A 239 9.41 15.24 -4.58
CA TRP A 239 9.06 16.65 -4.29
C TRP A 239 7.95 17.20 -5.19
N ARG A 240 7.98 16.87 -6.49
CA ARG A 240 6.97 17.34 -7.44
C ARG A 240 5.57 16.76 -7.15
N GLU A 241 5.46 15.50 -6.74
CA GLU A 241 4.16 14.93 -6.33
C GLU A 241 3.66 15.61 -5.06
N ARG A 242 4.56 15.93 -4.11
CA ARG A 242 4.20 16.63 -2.85
C ARG A 242 3.82 18.10 -3.08
N GLU A 243 4.47 18.82 -3.99
CA GLU A 243 4.03 20.16 -4.42
C GLU A 243 2.67 20.14 -5.13
N GLN A 244 2.29 19.04 -5.78
CA GLN A 244 0.99 18.88 -6.44
C GLN A 244 -0.10 18.34 -5.48
N CYS A 245 0.26 17.61 -4.42
CA CYS A 245 -0.69 17.01 -3.47
C CYS A 245 -0.71 17.65 -2.08
N TYR A 246 0.43 17.81 -1.41
CA TYR A 246 0.49 18.21 -0.01
C TYR A 246 0.43 19.74 0.12
N LYS A 247 1.15 20.48 -0.74
CA LYS A 247 1.13 21.95 -0.74
C LYS A 247 -0.28 22.57 -0.81
N PRO A 248 -1.20 22.16 -1.70
CA PRO A 248 -2.55 22.73 -1.74
C PRO A 248 -3.40 22.46 -0.48
N ILE A 249 -3.07 21.43 0.29
CA ILE A 249 -3.71 21.10 1.57
C ILE A 249 -3.11 21.99 2.68
N LEU A 250 -1.78 22.10 2.73
CA LEU A 250 -1.05 22.91 3.70
C LEU A 250 -1.41 24.42 3.57
N GLU A 251 -1.44 24.96 2.35
CA GLU A 251 -1.88 26.33 2.06
C GLU A 251 -3.32 26.61 2.51
N GLU A 252 -4.17 25.60 2.46
CA GLU A 252 -5.59 25.69 2.82
C GLU A 252 -5.80 25.58 4.34
N LEU A 253 -5.04 24.73 5.02
CA LEU A 253 -4.94 24.69 6.48
C LEU A 253 -4.42 26.03 7.04
N ASP A 254 -3.42 26.64 6.40
CA ASP A 254 -2.93 27.96 6.78
C ASP A 254 -3.97 29.08 6.59
N ARG A 255 -4.78 29.00 5.52
CA ARG A 255 -5.90 29.92 5.33
C ARG A 255 -6.98 29.77 6.40
N LEU A 256 -7.33 28.53 6.74
CA LEU A 256 -8.43 28.21 7.66
C LEU A 256 -8.05 28.44 9.13
N PHE A 257 -6.77 28.23 9.47
CA PHE A 257 -6.23 28.39 10.81
C PHE A 257 -5.05 29.38 10.79
N PRO A 258 -5.24 30.68 10.48
CA PRO A 258 -4.15 31.65 10.28
C PRO A 258 -3.52 32.14 11.60
N SER A 259 -4.17 31.90 12.74
CA SER A 259 -3.76 32.34 14.07
C SER A 259 -3.83 31.18 15.07
N ARG A 260 -2.97 30.17 14.89
CA ARG A 260 -2.89 28.99 15.77
C ARG A 260 -2.27 29.38 17.11
N SER A 261 -2.89 28.95 18.21
CA SER A 261 -2.35 29.14 19.56
C SER A 261 -1.29 28.06 19.85
N THR A 262 -0.21 28.42 20.54
CA THR A 262 0.75 27.46 21.10
C THR A 262 0.13 26.63 22.24
N ASP A 263 -0.79 27.25 22.98
CA ASP A 263 -1.31 26.71 24.25
C ASP A 263 -2.54 25.82 24.01
N SER A 264 -3.14 25.94 22.82
CA SER A 264 -4.22 25.09 22.31
C SER A 264 -4.14 25.06 20.77
N PRO A 265 -3.20 24.28 20.21
CA PRO A 265 -3.07 24.14 18.76
C PRO A 265 -4.19 23.26 18.21
N PRO A 266 -4.71 23.51 17.00
CA PRO A 266 -5.80 22.75 16.41
C PRO A 266 -5.43 21.28 16.13
N CYS A 267 -6.38 20.38 16.34
CA CYS A 267 -6.24 18.94 16.09
C CYS A 267 -6.59 18.57 14.64
N CYS A 268 -5.63 17.97 13.92
CA CYS A 268 -5.80 17.49 12.54
C CYS A 268 -5.57 15.96 12.45
N LEU A 269 -6.54 15.24 11.89
CA LEU A 269 -6.41 13.82 11.54
C LEU A 269 -6.08 13.67 10.05
N VAL A 270 -5.20 12.71 9.72
CA VAL A 270 -4.85 12.32 8.36
C VAL A 270 -5.10 10.81 8.19
N PRO A 271 -6.30 10.38 7.77
CA PRO A 271 -6.57 8.97 7.43
C PRO A 271 -5.80 8.55 6.17
N GLY A 272 -5.29 7.31 6.14
CA GLY A 272 -4.47 6.82 5.02
C GLY A 272 -3.12 7.53 4.91
N ALA A 273 -2.49 7.83 6.05
CA ALA A 273 -1.27 8.66 6.12
C ALA A 273 -0.02 8.01 5.50
N GLY A 274 -0.03 6.72 5.14
CA GLY A 274 1.07 6.05 4.45
C GLY A 274 2.38 6.12 5.25
N LEU A 275 3.40 6.77 4.67
CA LEU A 275 4.71 6.94 5.30
C LEU A 275 4.79 8.21 6.16
N GLY A 276 3.65 8.81 6.51
CA GLY A 276 3.52 9.86 7.53
C GLY A 276 3.93 11.26 7.09
N ARG A 277 4.38 11.47 5.85
CA ARG A 277 4.96 12.75 5.41
C ARG A 277 4.00 13.93 5.52
N LEU A 278 2.77 13.76 5.04
CA LEU A 278 1.74 14.82 5.10
C LEU A 278 1.38 15.15 6.56
N ALA A 279 1.22 14.14 7.42
CA ALA A 279 0.94 14.33 8.84
C ALA A 279 2.10 15.06 9.57
N LEU A 280 3.35 14.77 9.20
CA LEU A 280 4.52 15.48 9.69
C LEU A 280 4.55 16.94 9.22
N GLU A 281 4.34 17.21 7.92
CA GLU A 281 4.32 18.59 7.40
C GLU A 281 3.15 19.42 8.00
N ILE A 282 2.00 18.81 8.27
CA ILE A 282 0.89 19.42 9.03
C ILE A 282 1.30 19.70 10.48
N SER A 283 2.09 18.83 11.13
CA SER A 283 2.63 19.14 12.46
C SER A 283 3.63 20.30 12.42
N CYS A 284 4.47 20.39 11.40
CA CYS A 284 5.40 21.51 11.21
C CYS A 284 4.70 22.86 11.01
N LEU A 285 3.43 22.89 10.58
CA LEU A 285 2.60 24.10 10.58
C LEU A 285 2.14 24.51 11.99
N GLY A 286 2.30 23.68 13.02
CA GLY A 286 1.83 23.94 14.38
C GLY A 286 0.43 23.39 14.67
N PHE A 287 0.07 22.26 14.08
CA PHE A 287 -1.11 21.46 14.48
C PHE A 287 -0.71 20.33 15.43
N ILE A 288 -1.63 19.92 16.30
CA ILE A 288 -1.61 18.57 16.88
C ILE A 288 -2.04 17.64 15.73
N SER A 289 -1.13 16.81 15.24
CA SER A 289 -1.30 16.09 13.97
C SER A 289 -1.19 14.58 14.19
N GLN A 290 -2.23 13.86 13.80
CA GLN A 290 -2.25 12.41 13.84
C GLN A 290 -2.40 11.84 12.44
N GLY A 291 -1.45 11.02 11.99
CA GLY A 291 -1.68 10.12 10.87
C GLY A 291 -2.36 8.84 11.34
N ASN A 292 -3.27 8.27 10.55
CA ASN A 292 -3.78 6.92 10.74
C ASN A 292 -3.42 6.05 9.54
N GLU A 293 -3.05 4.79 9.79
CA GLU A 293 -2.67 3.82 8.76
C GLU A 293 -2.93 2.39 9.26
N PHE A 294 -3.52 1.56 8.41
CA PHE A 294 -3.81 0.15 8.70
C PHE A 294 -2.71 -0.79 8.20
N SER A 295 -2.05 -0.43 7.09
CA SER A 295 -1.07 -1.26 6.43
C SER A 295 0.21 -1.36 7.26
N TYR A 296 0.43 -2.52 7.89
CA TYR A 296 1.69 -2.88 8.55
C TYR A 296 2.92 -2.64 7.65
N TYR A 297 2.78 -2.82 6.32
CA TYR A 297 3.85 -2.51 5.36
C TYR A 297 4.22 -1.02 5.34
N MET A 298 3.22 -0.13 5.41
CA MET A 298 3.43 1.30 5.57
C MET A 298 3.94 1.61 6.97
N MET A 299 3.35 1.05 8.03
CA MET A 299 3.72 1.33 9.43
C MET A 299 5.17 0.97 9.78
N ILE A 300 5.67 -0.20 9.35
CA ILE A 300 7.08 -0.60 9.54
C ILE A 300 8.02 0.42 8.88
N CYS A 301 7.75 0.78 7.63
CA CYS A 301 8.58 1.71 6.89
C CYS A 301 8.47 3.16 7.41
N SER A 302 7.26 3.60 7.77
CA SER A 302 6.94 4.91 8.33
C SER A 302 7.67 5.10 9.66
N SER A 303 7.55 4.14 10.58
CA SER A 303 8.24 4.16 11.87
C SER A 303 9.77 4.16 11.71
N PHE A 304 10.32 3.36 10.79
CA PHE A 304 11.76 3.37 10.56
C PHE A 304 12.27 4.75 10.10
N ILE A 305 11.60 5.37 9.13
CA ILE A 305 12.01 6.68 8.62
C ILE A 305 11.79 7.78 9.66
N LEU A 306 10.65 7.79 10.35
CA LEU A 306 10.31 8.82 11.34
C LEU A 306 11.15 8.74 12.62
N ASN A 307 11.48 7.53 13.08
CA ASN A 307 12.01 7.29 14.44
C ASN A 307 13.46 6.80 14.47
N HIS A 308 13.98 6.21 13.38
CA HIS A 308 15.30 5.59 13.35
C HIS A 308 16.28 6.22 12.36
N ALA A 309 15.81 6.96 11.34
CA ALA A 309 16.70 7.70 10.45
C ALA A 309 17.41 8.85 11.20
N GLN A 310 18.73 8.95 11.09
CA GLN A 310 19.57 9.86 11.88
C GLN A 310 19.92 11.17 11.15
N MET A 311 19.81 11.21 9.83
CA MET A 311 20.09 12.40 9.02
C MET A 311 19.43 12.34 7.64
N ALA A 312 19.36 13.48 6.96
CA ALA A 312 18.91 13.52 5.57
C ALA A 312 19.94 12.85 4.64
N GLY A 313 19.47 12.04 3.69
CA GLY A 313 20.29 11.32 2.72
C GLY A 313 21.08 10.12 3.25
N GLU A 314 20.81 9.68 4.49
CA GLU A 314 21.47 8.54 5.15
C GLU A 314 21.41 7.25 4.34
N TRP A 315 20.25 6.94 3.74
CA TRP A 315 20.00 5.71 3.01
C TRP A 315 19.93 5.94 1.51
N THR A 316 20.28 4.91 0.73
CA THR A 316 20.15 4.91 -0.73
C THR A 316 19.35 3.69 -1.17
N ILE A 317 18.31 3.92 -1.97
CA ILE A 317 17.46 2.87 -2.55
C ILE A 317 17.48 2.95 -4.08
N TYR A 318 17.05 1.86 -4.73
CA TYR A 318 16.92 1.70 -6.17
C TYR A 318 15.47 1.33 -6.51
N PRO A 319 14.55 2.31 -6.53
CA PRO A 319 13.10 2.05 -6.56
C PRO A 319 12.52 1.69 -7.92
N TRP A 320 13.33 1.78 -8.99
CA TRP A 320 12.87 1.65 -10.38
C TRP A 320 13.34 0.37 -11.08
N ILE A 321 13.96 -0.57 -10.35
CA ILE A 321 14.62 -1.74 -10.94
C ILE A 321 13.68 -2.87 -11.35
N HIS A 322 12.46 -2.92 -10.78
CA HIS A 322 11.52 -4.05 -10.88
C HIS A 322 10.82 -4.20 -12.24
N SER A 323 11.06 -3.30 -13.20
CA SER A 323 10.55 -3.43 -14.57
C SER A 323 11.58 -2.99 -15.59
N ASN A 324 11.71 -3.79 -16.67
CA ASN A 324 12.47 -3.42 -17.87
C ASN A 324 11.62 -2.64 -18.89
N CYS A 325 10.32 -2.49 -18.67
CA CYS A 325 9.42 -1.79 -19.59
C CYS A 325 9.59 -0.27 -19.48
N ASN A 326 9.18 0.46 -20.53
CA ASN A 326 9.02 1.91 -20.55
C ASN A 326 10.23 2.74 -20.05
N SER A 327 11.44 2.19 -20.14
CA SER A 327 12.67 2.83 -19.67
C SER A 327 13.43 3.47 -20.83
N ILE A 328 13.65 4.79 -20.75
CA ILE A 328 14.46 5.54 -21.74
C ILE A 328 15.91 5.02 -21.79
N SER A 329 16.48 4.67 -20.63
CA SER A 329 17.82 4.07 -20.58
C SER A 329 18.03 3.17 -19.36
N ASP A 330 19.02 2.28 -19.44
CA ASP A 330 19.56 1.52 -18.31
C ASP A 330 20.03 2.41 -17.15
N LYS A 331 20.40 3.68 -17.41
CA LYS A 331 20.80 4.60 -16.34
C LYS A 331 19.60 5.09 -15.53
N ASP A 332 18.42 5.16 -16.14
CA ASP A 332 17.21 5.64 -15.47
C ASP A 332 16.54 4.54 -14.64
N GLN A 333 16.58 3.28 -15.11
CA GLN A 333 16.14 2.11 -14.34
C GLN A 333 17.06 1.84 -13.14
N LEU A 334 18.38 1.98 -13.32
CA LEU A 334 19.41 1.68 -12.32
C LEU A 334 19.89 2.93 -11.54
N ARG A 335 19.07 3.98 -11.44
CA ARG A 335 19.45 5.19 -10.70
C ARG A 335 19.25 5.00 -9.18
N PRO A 336 20.21 5.44 -8.34
CA PRO A 336 20.00 5.54 -6.90
C PRO A 336 19.06 6.72 -6.58
N VAL A 337 18.37 6.62 -5.45
CA VAL A 337 17.58 7.67 -4.82
C VAL A 337 17.94 7.71 -3.34
N SER A 338 18.34 8.88 -2.84
CA SER A 338 18.74 9.09 -1.43
C SER A 338 17.56 9.55 -0.57
N ILE A 339 17.50 9.03 0.66
CA ILE A 339 16.39 9.22 1.62
C ILE A 339 16.90 9.24 3.07
N PRO A 340 16.14 9.80 4.03
CA PRO A 340 15.03 10.74 3.79
C PRO A 340 15.58 12.08 3.29
N ASP A 341 14.79 12.87 2.54
CA ASP A 341 15.24 14.17 2.01
C ASP A 341 15.22 15.30 3.06
N ILE A 342 14.51 15.09 4.17
CA ILE A 342 14.61 15.86 5.42
C ILE A 342 14.81 14.89 6.59
N HIS A 343 15.49 15.29 7.65
CA HIS A 343 15.61 14.48 8.87
C HIS A 343 14.39 14.75 9.80
N PRO A 344 13.49 13.76 10.02
CA PRO A 344 12.17 14.01 10.64
C PRO A 344 12.23 14.64 12.04
N ALA A 345 13.11 14.14 12.92
CA ALA A 345 13.26 14.66 14.28
C ALA A 345 13.81 16.10 14.35
N SER A 346 14.28 16.66 13.23
CA SER A 346 14.68 18.08 13.10
C SER A 346 13.77 18.90 12.18
N ALA A 347 12.64 18.35 11.71
CA ALA A 347 11.75 19.02 10.76
C ALA A 347 10.91 20.16 11.36
N GLY A 348 10.88 20.31 12.69
CA GLY A 348 10.07 21.32 13.38
C GLY A 348 8.67 20.85 13.79
N ILE A 349 8.48 19.54 13.98
CA ILE A 349 7.22 18.96 14.49
C ILE A 349 6.86 19.48 15.89
N THR A 350 5.57 19.51 16.20
CA THR A 350 5.07 19.72 17.57
C THR A 350 5.16 18.44 18.40
N GLU A 351 5.06 18.57 19.73
CA GLU A 351 4.82 17.45 20.65
C GLU A 351 3.48 16.73 20.39
N GLY A 352 2.60 17.31 19.56
CA GLY A 352 1.33 16.74 19.12
C GLY A 352 1.43 15.82 17.89
N PHE A 353 2.61 15.58 17.31
CA PHE A 353 2.75 14.63 16.21
C PHE A 353 2.59 13.18 16.68
N SER A 354 1.80 12.38 15.95
CA SER A 354 1.59 10.95 16.24
C SER A 354 1.17 10.15 15.00
N MET A 355 1.34 8.83 15.06
CA MET A 355 0.81 7.88 14.09
C MET A 355 0.01 6.80 14.84
N CYS A 356 -1.23 6.54 14.40
CA CYS A 356 -2.13 5.54 14.97
C CYS A 356 -2.27 4.35 14.00
N GLY A 357 -1.82 3.16 14.44
CA GLY A 357 -1.93 1.92 13.68
C GLY A 357 -3.28 1.24 13.90
N GLY A 358 -4.04 1.04 12.83
CA GLY A 358 -5.37 0.42 12.88
C GLY A 358 -6.26 0.84 11.70
N ASP A 359 -7.37 0.14 11.49
CA ASP A 359 -8.34 0.52 10.46
C ASP A 359 -9.07 1.82 10.83
N PHE A 360 -9.40 2.62 9.81
CA PHE A 360 -10.06 3.91 10.01
C PHE A 360 -11.47 3.77 10.60
N VAL A 361 -12.24 2.77 10.16
CA VAL A 361 -13.59 2.51 10.67
C VAL A 361 -13.51 2.00 12.11
N GLU A 362 -12.65 1.02 12.37
CA GLU A 362 -12.48 0.45 13.71
C GLU A 362 -12.02 1.49 14.75
N VAL A 363 -11.04 2.33 14.41
CA VAL A 363 -10.47 3.31 15.35
C VAL A 363 -11.35 4.54 15.54
N TYR A 364 -11.91 5.10 14.45
CA TYR A 364 -12.57 6.41 14.50
C TYR A 364 -14.10 6.37 14.62
N SER A 365 -14.72 5.19 14.60
CA SER A 365 -16.14 5.02 14.97
C SER A 365 -16.39 5.09 16.49
N ASP A 366 -15.35 5.02 17.34
CA ASP A 366 -15.55 5.05 18.79
C ASP A 366 -16.14 6.38 19.28
N THR A 367 -17.04 6.27 20.26
CA THR A 367 -17.79 7.43 20.78
C THR A 367 -16.92 8.53 21.39
N SER A 368 -15.69 8.23 21.82
CA SER A 368 -14.72 9.22 22.32
C SER A 368 -14.19 10.16 21.22
N GLN A 369 -14.21 9.75 19.95
CA GLN A 369 -13.73 10.55 18.83
C GLN A 369 -14.74 11.60 18.37
N LYS A 370 -15.99 11.52 18.83
CA LYS A 370 -17.10 12.36 18.39
C LYS A 370 -16.88 13.84 18.69
N GLY A 371 -16.63 14.63 17.65
CA GLY A 371 -16.33 16.05 17.77
C GLY A 371 -14.95 16.38 18.32
N ALA A 372 -14.02 15.42 18.37
CA ALA A 372 -12.67 15.60 18.91
C ALA A 372 -11.71 16.33 17.95
N TRP A 373 -12.05 16.43 16.66
CA TRP A 373 -11.15 16.90 15.60
C TRP A 373 -11.58 18.25 15.01
N ASP A 374 -10.60 19.10 14.75
CA ASP A 374 -10.80 20.44 14.17
C ASP A 374 -10.69 20.40 12.64
N ALA A 375 -9.81 19.54 12.14
CA ALA A 375 -9.60 19.26 10.74
C ALA A 375 -9.47 17.75 10.49
N VAL A 376 -9.98 17.28 9.35
CA VAL A 376 -9.67 15.98 8.77
C VAL A 376 -9.14 16.20 7.35
N VAL A 377 -8.04 15.52 7.01
CA VAL A 377 -7.33 15.65 5.74
C VAL A 377 -7.24 14.29 5.08
N THR A 378 -7.91 14.10 3.94
CA THR A 378 -7.87 12.86 3.16
C THR A 378 -7.10 13.07 1.86
N CYS A 379 -6.03 12.29 1.63
CA CYS A 379 -5.20 12.43 0.44
C CYS A 379 -4.96 11.07 -0.22
N PHE A 380 -5.61 10.80 -1.36
CA PHE A 380 -5.63 9.46 -1.99
C PHE A 380 -6.10 8.35 -1.02
N PHE A 381 -7.25 8.57 -0.38
CA PHE A 381 -7.79 7.71 0.69
C PHE A 381 -9.27 7.31 0.53
N LEU A 382 -10.14 8.20 0.04
CA LEU A 382 -11.60 7.92 0.01
C LEU A 382 -11.97 6.73 -0.88
N ASP A 383 -11.13 6.44 -1.87
CA ASP A 383 -11.22 5.33 -2.80
C ASP A 383 -10.60 4.01 -2.29
N THR A 384 -10.05 3.98 -1.07
CA THR A 384 -9.67 2.74 -0.37
C THR A 384 -10.79 2.14 0.47
N ALA A 385 -11.99 2.73 0.44
CA ALA A 385 -13.15 2.26 1.22
C ALA A 385 -13.90 1.12 0.50
N HIS A 386 -14.28 0.07 1.24
CA HIS A 386 -15.36 -0.83 0.85
C HIS A 386 -16.70 -0.06 0.72
N ASN A 387 -16.95 0.84 1.66
CA ASN A 387 -18.12 1.71 1.70
C ASN A 387 -17.70 3.18 1.96
N ILE A 388 -17.60 3.97 0.89
CA ILE A 388 -17.22 5.40 0.98
C ILE A 388 -18.24 6.24 1.78
N VAL A 389 -19.50 5.80 1.91
CA VAL A 389 -20.52 6.52 2.70
C VAL A 389 -20.24 6.43 4.20
N GLU A 390 -19.74 5.29 4.67
CA GLU A 390 -19.32 5.07 6.05
C GLU A 390 -18.11 5.93 6.42
N TYR A 391 -17.13 6.05 5.51
CA TYR A 391 -16.02 7.00 5.67
C TYR A 391 -16.55 8.45 5.82
N ILE A 392 -17.52 8.87 5.00
CA ILE A 392 -18.13 10.21 5.09
C ILE A 392 -18.90 10.40 6.41
N GLU A 393 -19.63 9.39 6.88
CA GLU A 393 -20.33 9.42 8.16
C GLU A 393 -19.36 9.60 9.33
N ILE A 394 -18.26 8.84 9.34
CA ILE A 394 -17.24 8.90 10.41
C ILE A 394 -16.52 10.24 10.37
N ILE A 395 -16.07 10.70 9.20
CA ILE A 395 -15.43 12.02 9.04
C ILE A 395 -16.37 13.14 9.52
N SER A 396 -17.68 13.04 9.28
CA SER A 396 -18.64 13.96 9.91
C SER A 396 -18.69 13.78 11.42
N ASN A 397 -18.94 12.57 11.93
CA ASN A 397 -19.10 12.31 13.37
C ASN A 397 -17.90 12.79 14.21
N ILE A 398 -16.67 12.58 13.76
CA ILE A 398 -15.45 12.92 14.51
C ILE A 398 -15.08 14.41 14.44
N LEU A 399 -15.51 15.14 13.40
CA LEU A 399 -15.32 16.58 13.31
C LEU A 399 -16.24 17.35 14.29
N ARG A 400 -15.69 18.38 14.93
CA ARG A 400 -16.50 19.34 15.69
C ARG A 400 -17.44 20.14 14.77
N VAL A 401 -18.46 20.77 15.34
CA VAL A 401 -19.26 21.77 14.60
C VAL A 401 -18.36 22.95 14.23
N GLY A 402 -18.36 23.35 12.96
CA GLY A 402 -17.39 24.30 12.40
C GLY A 402 -16.01 23.70 12.10
N GLY A 403 -15.83 22.38 12.29
CA GLY A 403 -14.64 21.65 11.85
C GLY A 403 -14.61 21.47 10.33
N VAL A 404 -13.42 21.25 9.77
CA VAL A 404 -13.17 21.26 8.33
C VAL A 404 -12.72 19.90 7.80
N TRP A 405 -13.17 19.55 6.61
CA TRP A 405 -12.69 18.40 5.85
C TRP A 405 -12.05 18.89 4.56
N ILE A 406 -10.75 18.61 4.39
CA ILE A 406 -10.00 18.89 3.17
C ILE A 406 -9.72 17.55 2.49
N ASN A 407 -10.05 17.43 1.21
CA ASN A 407 -9.72 16.26 0.41
C ASN A 407 -8.80 16.62 -0.77
N LEU A 408 -7.96 15.66 -1.18
CA LEU A 408 -7.34 15.62 -2.50
C LEU A 408 -7.19 14.16 -2.94
N GLY A 409 -8.00 13.71 -3.91
CA GLY A 409 -7.86 12.35 -4.45
C GLY A 409 -8.57 12.13 -5.79
N PRO A 410 -8.24 11.05 -6.51
CA PRO A 410 -9.09 10.50 -7.55
C PRO A 410 -10.28 9.73 -6.92
N LEU A 411 -10.97 8.93 -7.72
CA LEU A 411 -11.90 7.90 -7.27
C LEU A 411 -11.57 6.58 -7.99
N LEU A 412 -10.41 6.00 -7.67
CA LEU A 412 -9.92 4.72 -8.20
C LEU A 412 -10.21 3.62 -7.17
N TYR A 413 -11.48 3.23 -7.08
CA TYR A 413 -11.98 2.30 -6.05
C TYR A 413 -11.19 1.00 -5.99
N HIS A 414 -10.59 0.73 -4.82
CA HIS A 414 -9.61 -0.33 -4.64
C HIS A 414 -10.17 -1.74 -4.91
N PHE A 415 -11.45 -1.97 -4.59
CA PHE A 415 -12.10 -3.27 -4.63
C PHE A 415 -12.97 -3.51 -5.89
N ALA A 416 -13.09 -2.51 -6.78
CA ALA A 416 -13.97 -2.60 -7.96
C ALA A 416 -13.59 -3.70 -8.97
N ASP A 417 -12.31 -4.07 -9.04
CA ASP A 417 -11.77 -5.14 -9.90
C ASP A 417 -11.43 -6.43 -9.11
N ALA A 418 -12.03 -6.64 -7.93
CA ALA A 418 -11.76 -7.77 -7.02
C ALA A 418 -12.43 -9.09 -7.47
N PHE A 419 -12.18 -9.55 -8.69
CA PHE A 419 -12.78 -10.74 -9.32
C PHE A 419 -12.40 -12.11 -8.68
N GLY A 420 -12.00 -12.15 -7.40
CA GLY A 420 -11.58 -13.36 -6.68
C GLY A 420 -12.48 -13.82 -5.53
N THR A 421 -13.39 -12.95 -5.07
CA THR A 421 -14.19 -13.15 -3.84
C THR A 421 -15.59 -12.60 -4.06
N GLU A 422 -16.58 -13.48 -4.25
CA GLU A 422 -17.96 -13.12 -4.62
C GLU A 422 -18.71 -12.26 -3.57
N ASP A 423 -18.15 -12.12 -2.35
CA ASP A 423 -18.70 -11.37 -1.22
C ASP A 423 -17.89 -10.08 -0.85
N GLU A 424 -16.82 -9.71 -1.56
CA GLU A 424 -16.03 -8.52 -1.18
C GLU A 424 -16.75 -7.22 -1.57
N MET A 425 -17.14 -6.42 -0.56
CA MET A 425 -17.94 -5.22 -0.77
C MET A 425 -17.13 -4.09 -1.42
N SER A 426 -17.71 -3.46 -2.44
CA SER A 426 -17.25 -2.21 -3.03
C SER A 426 -18.47 -1.35 -3.38
N ILE A 427 -18.37 -0.03 -3.20
CA ILE A 427 -19.46 0.94 -3.46
C ILE A 427 -18.89 2.11 -4.26
N GLU A 428 -18.91 1.99 -5.59
CA GLU A 428 -18.38 3.00 -6.51
C GLU A 428 -19.37 4.16 -6.68
N LEU A 429 -19.07 5.32 -6.10
CA LEU A 429 -19.85 6.54 -6.28
C LEU A 429 -19.21 7.48 -7.30
N SER A 430 -20.02 8.24 -8.01
CA SER A 430 -19.51 9.39 -8.76
C SER A 430 -19.09 10.51 -7.81
N LEU A 431 -18.21 11.42 -8.24
CA LEU A 431 -17.88 12.62 -7.47
C LEU A 431 -19.12 13.50 -7.16
N GLU A 432 -20.18 13.42 -7.98
CA GLU A 432 -21.44 14.09 -7.67
C GLU A 432 -22.14 13.44 -6.46
N ASP A 433 -22.15 12.11 -6.39
CA ASP A 433 -22.82 11.33 -5.35
C ASP A 433 -22.02 11.31 -4.03
N VAL A 434 -20.68 11.30 -4.10
CA VAL A 434 -19.80 11.56 -2.93
C VAL A 434 -20.14 12.92 -2.31
N LYS A 435 -20.35 13.96 -3.13
CA LYS A 435 -20.75 15.28 -2.64
C LYS A 435 -22.20 15.30 -2.10
N LYS A 436 -23.15 14.58 -2.72
CA LYS A 436 -24.51 14.41 -2.16
C LYS A 436 -24.49 13.75 -0.78
N ALA A 437 -23.70 12.68 -0.62
CA ALA A 437 -23.53 12.01 0.66
C ALA A 437 -22.92 12.97 1.71
N ALA A 438 -21.86 13.70 1.36
CA ALA A 438 -21.29 14.71 2.25
C ALA A 438 -22.33 15.77 2.69
N PHE A 439 -23.14 16.28 1.76
CA PHE A 439 -24.19 17.26 2.07
C PHE A 439 -25.30 16.68 2.97
N HIS A 440 -25.57 15.37 2.87
CA HIS A 440 -26.49 14.68 3.78
C HIS A 440 -25.95 14.64 5.22
N TYR A 441 -24.65 14.35 5.39
CA TYR A 441 -23.96 14.33 6.68
C TYR A 441 -23.54 15.73 7.20
N GLY A 442 -24.19 16.80 6.75
CA GLY A 442 -24.04 18.15 7.31
C GLY A 442 -22.83 18.95 6.82
N PHE A 443 -22.13 18.48 5.78
CA PHE A 443 -21.06 19.25 5.16
C PHE A 443 -21.57 20.32 4.20
N HIS A 444 -20.91 21.48 4.20
CA HIS A 444 -21.09 22.54 3.22
C HIS A 444 -19.78 22.80 2.47
N LEU A 445 -19.83 22.72 1.13
CA LEU A 445 -18.69 23.03 0.26
C LEU A 445 -18.32 24.52 0.33
N GLU A 446 -17.07 24.82 0.69
CA GLU A 446 -16.50 26.17 0.64
C GLU A 446 -15.65 26.36 -0.62
N ARG A 447 -14.89 25.34 -1.01
CA ARG A 447 -13.99 25.38 -2.18
C ARG A 447 -13.97 24.04 -2.91
N GLU A 448 -13.83 24.09 -4.23
CA GLU A 448 -13.57 22.93 -5.09
C GLU A 448 -12.63 23.34 -6.23
N LYS A 449 -11.68 22.47 -6.60
CA LYS A 449 -10.88 22.58 -7.84
C LYS A 449 -10.36 21.20 -8.26
N THR A 450 -10.12 21.00 -9.55
CA THR A 450 -9.39 19.83 -10.05
C THR A 450 -7.89 20.10 -10.04
N ILE A 451 -7.08 19.14 -9.61
CA ILE A 451 -5.62 19.22 -9.60
C ILE A 451 -5.04 18.04 -10.39
N GLU A 452 -4.29 18.34 -11.44
CA GLU A 452 -3.50 17.34 -12.16
C GLU A 452 -2.29 16.92 -11.30
N THR A 453 -2.11 15.62 -11.06
CA THR A 453 -1.01 15.07 -10.25
C THR A 453 -0.65 13.64 -10.67
N THR A 454 0.38 13.05 -10.06
CA THR A 454 0.78 11.64 -10.20
C THR A 454 0.88 10.97 -8.82
N TYR A 455 0.98 9.64 -8.82
CA TYR A 455 1.14 8.84 -7.59
C TYR A 455 2.26 7.80 -7.76
N THR A 456 3.33 7.91 -6.96
CA THR A 456 4.51 7.03 -6.95
C THR A 456 5.16 6.83 -8.33
N THR A 457 4.98 7.80 -9.22
CA THR A 457 5.28 7.64 -10.64
C THR A 457 6.76 7.88 -10.93
N ASN A 458 7.37 7.04 -11.77
CA ASN A 458 8.73 7.23 -12.26
C ASN A 458 8.74 8.42 -13.25
N PRO A 459 9.29 9.60 -12.91
CA PRO A 459 9.22 10.79 -13.78
C PRO A 459 10.04 10.65 -15.07
N ARG A 460 10.85 9.59 -15.20
CA ARG A 460 11.66 9.26 -16.39
C ARG A 460 11.11 8.07 -17.20
N SER A 461 9.96 7.53 -16.81
CA SER A 461 9.28 6.48 -17.56
C SER A 461 8.65 7.04 -18.84
N MET A 462 8.66 6.25 -19.91
CA MET A 462 7.92 6.50 -21.16
C MET A 462 6.40 6.43 -20.97
N MET A 463 5.94 5.75 -19.91
CA MET A 463 4.54 5.68 -19.51
C MET A 463 4.38 6.22 -18.09
N GLN A 464 3.49 7.20 -17.92
CA GLN A 464 3.22 7.86 -16.64
C GLN A 464 1.71 8.02 -16.50
N ASN A 465 1.15 7.50 -15.39
CA ASN A 465 -0.27 7.66 -15.08
C ASN A 465 -0.48 9.04 -14.44
N ARG A 466 -1.52 9.76 -14.86
CA ARG A 466 -1.91 11.05 -14.28
C ARG A 466 -3.32 10.98 -13.74
N TYR A 467 -3.54 11.66 -12.62
CA TYR A 467 -4.81 11.77 -11.93
C TYR A 467 -5.28 13.22 -11.99
N TYR A 468 -6.54 13.41 -12.36
CA TYR A 468 -7.25 14.68 -12.22
C TYR A 468 -7.96 14.66 -10.87
N ALA A 469 -7.19 14.81 -9.80
CA ALA A 469 -7.68 14.68 -8.43
C ALA A 469 -8.68 15.80 -8.11
N ALA A 470 -9.77 15.44 -7.44
CA ALA A 470 -10.73 16.38 -6.90
C ALA A 470 -10.20 16.91 -5.57
N PHE A 471 -9.91 18.21 -5.51
CA PHE A 471 -9.60 18.92 -4.28
C PHE A 471 -10.84 19.66 -3.79
N TRP A 472 -11.17 19.52 -2.51
CA TRP A 472 -12.24 20.32 -1.90
C TRP A 472 -11.97 20.68 -0.45
N THR A 473 -12.64 21.75 -0.02
CA THR A 473 -12.81 22.14 1.37
C THR A 473 -14.28 22.12 1.71
N MET A 474 -14.64 21.37 2.75
CA MET A 474 -15.98 21.33 3.33
C MET A 474 -15.95 21.71 4.80
N ILE A 475 -17.01 22.37 5.27
CA ILE A 475 -17.19 22.75 6.68
C ILE A 475 -18.42 22.01 7.22
N LYS A 476 -18.27 21.30 8.34
CA LYS A 476 -19.40 20.70 9.06
C LYS A 476 -20.18 21.77 9.82
N ARG A 477 -21.51 21.75 9.75
CA ARG A 477 -22.40 22.66 10.49
C ARG A 477 -23.25 21.97 11.55
#